data_AF-A0A512UBY9-F1
#
_entry.id   AF-A0A512UBY9-F1
#
_cell.length_a   1.000
_cell.length_b   1.000
_cell.length_c   1.000
_cell.angle_alpha   90.00
_cell.angle_beta   90.00
_cell.angle_gamma   90.00
#
_symmetry.space_group_name_H-M   'P 1'
#
loop_
_entity.id
_entity.type
_entity.pdbx_description
1 polymer ?
#
loop_
_entity_poly.entity_id
_entity_poly.type
_entity_poly.pdbx_seq_one_letter_code
_entity_poly.pdbx_strand_id
1 'polypeptide(L)'
;MSKLTKLTKYRQYIGADDDGLRIHCDTGPSDISTYGGMTPKCFVNESSKKTADHLYTDAEIAHQAIDALIRNWKGHTSEGIRFVVAAVEKYNTEYSSRVKLYHPAANLAKLLSGFPPAGNYMVKDWLARNKLGASNDNISTLKKFVLELWPRLLQGETTRAKPDDTVTHEVKLKMCEMLEGANCQHDFWEATAQWETKGIKAVSTKHAKWGKSRTSQYSRNEATLTHHLVLKLRKLSKENPELCPNCFKPHHIKACDQMAPDPMDNVAAYFLSEYEQKTGKSRATSQRQFNQIMDTKKIDGRRGASDGRQLCLLAREARKNTLCVSSAKGVDGPKQNMEV
;
A
#
# COMPACT_ATOMS: atom_id res chain seq x y z
N MET A 1 -11.75 48.61 17.33
CA MET A 1 -10.87 47.80 18.21
C MET A 1 -10.71 46.42 17.61
N SER A 2 -9.72 46.26 16.73
CA SER A 2 -9.47 45.05 15.94
C SER A 2 -8.22 44.34 16.46
N LYS A 3 -8.35 43.02 16.70
CA LYS A 3 -7.31 42.14 17.23
C LYS A 3 -6.25 41.87 16.16
N LEU A 4 -5.19 42.67 16.22
CA LEU A 4 -3.93 42.45 15.51
C LEU A 4 -2.95 41.79 16.49
N THR A 5 -2.89 40.46 16.49
CA THR A 5 -1.77 39.74 17.12
C THR A 5 -1.65 38.32 16.58
N LYS A 6 -0.40 37.95 16.27
CA LYS A 6 0.14 36.61 15.97
C LYS A 6 0.28 36.23 14.49
N LEU A 7 1.22 36.87 13.81
CA LEU A 7 1.98 36.26 12.71
C LEU A 7 3.46 36.66 12.84
N THR A 8 4.17 35.99 13.75
CA THR A 8 5.64 36.05 13.83
C THR A 8 6.14 34.82 14.59
N LYS A 9 6.04 33.64 13.98
CA LYS A 9 6.74 32.43 14.44
C LYS A 9 6.75 31.32 13.39
N TYR A 10 7.39 31.54 12.23
CA TYR A 10 7.74 30.46 11.30
C TYR A 10 8.99 30.83 10.48
N ARG A 11 10.08 31.18 11.19
CA ARG A 11 11.40 31.44 10.61
C ARG A 11 12.50 30.66 11.34
N GLN A 12 12.22 29.40 11.69
CA GLN A 12 13.10 28.58 12.53
C GLN A 12 13.13 27.10 12.13
N TYR A 13 13.13 26.81 10.83
CA TYR A 13 13.38 25.45 10.31
C TYR A 13 14.24 25.47 9.03
N ILE A 14 15.26 26.35 8.97
CA ILE A 14 16.40 26.16 8.07
C ILE A 14 17.65 26.76 8.77
N GLY A 15 18.64 25.90 9.05
CA GLY A 15 19.90 26.18 9.76
C GLY A 15 19.96 25.36 11.05
N ALA A 16 20.99 24.59 11.37
CA ALA A 16 22.33 24.31 10.84
C ALA A 16 22.65 22.84 11.29
N ASP A 17 23.71 22.12 10.97
CA ASP A 17 25.15 22.38 10.95
C ASP A 17 25.80 21.25 10.12
N ASP A 18 26.71 21.58 9.21
CA ASP A 18 27.58 20.61 8.53
C ASP A 18 29.01 20.91 8.98
N ASP A 19 29.23 20.77 10.30
CA ASP A 19 30.56 20.77 10.88
C ASP A 19 31.19 19.39 10.64
N GLY A 20 32.23 19.41 9.81
CA GLY A 20 33.00 18.25 9.42
C GLY A 20 33.50 17.47 10.62
N LEU A 21 33.22 16.17 10.60
CA LEU A 21 33.80 15.17 11.48
C LEU A 21 35.31 15.03 11.16
N ARG A 22 36.13 15.97 11.64
CA ARG A 22 37.58 15.79 11.76
C ARG A 22 37.83 14.86 12.94
N ILE A 23 38.15 13.61 12.64
CA ILE A 23 38.70 12.66 13.61
C ILE A 23 40.10 13.18 13.97
N HIS A 24 40.20 13.89 15.09
CA HIS A 24 41.47 14.17 15.75
C HIS A 24 41.90 12.88 16.46
N CYS A 25 42.93 12.23 15.94
CA CYS A 25 43.66 11.19 16.66
C CYS A 25 44.70 11.89 17.55
N ASP A 26 44.33 12.25 18.77
CA ASP A 26 45.30 12.66 19.78
C ASP A 26 46.05 11.42 20.29
N THR A 27 47.30 11.29 19.86
CA THR A 27 48.29 10.39 20.47
C THR A 27 48.90 11.09 21.68
N GLY A 28 48.39 10.78 22.87
CA GLY A 28 49.02 11.08 24.16
C GLY A 28 49.49 9.78 24.84
N PRO A 29 50.67 9.78 25.51
CA PRO A 29 51.32 8.55 25.92
C PRO A 29 50.71 7.93 27.18
N SER A 30 50.68 6.60 27.11
CA SER A 30 50.63 5.58 28.15
C SER A 30 50.97 6.01 29.58
N ASP A 31 50.04 5.73 30.49
CA ASP A 31 50.39 5.26 31.83
C ASP A 31 49.52 4.06 32.23
N ILE A 32 50.22 3.08 32.79
CA ILE A 32 49.82 1.72 33.13
C ILE A 32 49.06 1.73 34.45
N SER A 33 47.87 1.12 34.50
CA SER A 33 47.35 0.50 35.73
C SER A 33 46.14 -0.41 35.44
N THR A 34 46.45 -1.71 35.38
CA THR A 34 45.72 -2.87 35.93
C THR A 34 44.24 -2.65 36.32
N TYR A 35 43.29 -3.28 35.63
CA TYR A 35 42.15 -3.99 36.24
C TYR A 35 41.33 -4.79 35.19
N GLY A 36 41.13 -6.08 35.49
CA GLY A 36 39.89 -6.84 35.29
C GLY A 36 39.25 -6.89 33.90
N GLY A 37 39.45 -8.01 33.21
CA GLY A 37 38.81 -8.31 31.93
C GLY A 37 37.28 -8.32 31.97
N MET A 38 36.68 -7.44 31.18
CA MET A 38 35.43 -7.67 30.48
C MET A 38 35.65 -7.19 29.05
N THR A 39 35.76 -8.13 28.11
CA THR A 39 35.79 -7.79 26.69
C THR A 39 34.47 -7.10 26.34
N PRO A 40 34.50 -5.89 25.76
CA PRO A 40 33.29 -5.26 25.26
C PRO A 40 32.74 -6.18 24.15
N LYS A 41 31.56 -6.77 24.37
CA LYS A 41 30.78 -7.30 23.26
C LYS A 41 30.40 -6.10 22.42
N CYS A 42 31.19 -5.84 21.38
CA CYS A 42 30.78 -4.99 20.28
C CYS A 42 29.47 -5.58 19.77
N PHE A 43 28.34 -4.96 20.13
CA PHE A 43 27.09 -5.17 19.44
C PHE A 43 27.34 -4.73 18.01
N VAL A 44 27.65 -5.69 17.15
CA VAL A 44 27.59 -5.51 15.71
C VAL A 44 26.13 -5.21 15.44
N ASN A 45 25.84 -3.93 15.20
CA ASN A 45 24.53 -3.48 14.77
C ASN A 45 24.18 -4.29 13.51
N GLU A 46 23.28 -5.27 13.62
CA GLU A 46 22.75 -6.07 12.51
C GLU A 46 21.86 -5.24 11.54
N SER A 47 21.94 -3.92 11.62
CA SER A 47 21.41 -3.02 10.61
C SER A 47 22.43 -2.87 9.48
N SER A 48 22.01 -3.22 8.26
CA SER A 48 22.41 -2.56 6.99
C SER A 48 22.98 -3.43 5.87
N LYS A 49 22.64 -4.72 5.78
CA LYS A 49 22.65 -5.40 4.47
C LYS A 49 21.23 -5.50 3.92
N LYS A 50 20.59 -4.34 3.68
CA LYS A 50 19.59 -4.29 2.62
C LYS A 50 20.33 -4.70 1.34
N THR A 51 19.99 -5.85 0.78
CA THR A 51 20.58 -6.31 -0.49
C THR A 51 20.37 -5.22 -1.54
N ALA A 52 21.29 -5.07 -2.49
CA ALA A 52 21.23 -4.04 -3.52
C ALA A 52 19.88 -4.02 -4.26
N ASP A 53 19.23 -5.19 -4.39
CA ASP A 53 17.90 -5.36 -4.96
C ASP A 53 16.80 -4.62 -4.17
N HIS A 54 16.83 -4.66 -2.83
CA HIS A 54 15.84 -3.96 -2.01
C HIS A 54 15.93 -2.43 -2.14
N LEU A 55 17.15 -1.89 -2.29
CA LEU A 55 17.34 -0.45 -2.52
C LEU A 55 16.79 -0.01 -3.89
N TYR A 56 16.86 -0.88 -4.89
CA TYR A 56 16.31 -0.60 -6.22
C TYR A 56 14.78 -0.54 -6.18
N THR A 57 14.14 -1.52 -5.54
CA THR A 57 12.68 -1.56 -5.39
C THR A 57 12.16 -0.35 -4.59
N ASP A 58 12.85 0.05 -3.54
CA ASP A 58 12.45 1.20 -2.72
C ASP A 58 12.52 2.52 -3.49
N ALA A 59 13.61 2.76 -4.24
CA ALA A 59 13.74 3.93 -5.10
C ALA A 59 12.66 3.96 -6.19
N GLU A 60 12.38 2.83 -6.84
CA GLU A 60 11.32 2.74 -7.84
C GLU A 60 9.95 3.08 -7.26
N ILE A 61 9.60 2.51 -6.09
CA ILE A 61 8.33 2.79 -5.41
C ILE A 61 8.25 4.27 -5.02
N ALA A 62 9.32 4.85 -4.49
CA ALA A 62 9.37 6.27 -4.11
C ALA A 62 9.18 7.19 -5.34
N HIS A 63 9.83 6.87 -6.46
CA HIS A 63 9.63 7.59 -7.72
C HIS A 63 8.17 7.49 -8.20
N GLN A 64 7.59 6.28 -8.22
CA GLN A 64 6.20 6.09 -8.63
C GLN A 64 5.20 6.79 -7.70
N ALA A 65 5.50 6.88 -6.39
CA ALA A 65 4.71 7.61 -5.42
C ALA A 65 4.77 9.13 -5.67
N ILE A 66 5.94 9.68 -5.98
CA ILE A 66 6.09 11.08 -6.40
C ILE A 66 5.28 11.37 -7.67
N ASP A 67 5.35 10.48 -8.65
CA ASP A 67 4.55 10.58 -9.87
C ASP A 67 3.04 10.56 -9.60
N ALA A 68 2.60 9.71 -8.66
CA ALA A 68 1.22 9.66 -8.22
C ALA A 68 0.81 10.95 -7.48
N LEU A 69 1.67 11.51 -6.62
CA LEU A 69 1.45 12.80 -5.96
C LEU A 69 1.26 13.93 -6.98
N ILE A 70 2.12 14.00 -8.00
CA ILE A 70 2.03 15.01 -9.07
C ILE A 70 0.69 14.93 -9.80
N ARG A 71 0.21 13.73 -10.12
CA ARG A 71 -1.07 13.54 -10.83
C ARG A 71 -2.29 13.78 -9.94
N ASN A 72 -2.21 13.41 -8.67
CA ASN A 72 -3.34 13.50 -7.73
C ASN A 72 -3.44 14.84 -7.00
N TRP A 73 -2.47 15.75 -7.13
CA TRP A 73 -2.60 17.08 -6.54
C TRP A 73 -3.80 17.85 -7.11
N LYS A 74 -4.69 18.32 -6.23
CA LYS A 74 -5.95 18.99 -6.58
C LYS A 74 -5.77 20.39 -7.14
N GLY A 75 -4.65 21.04 -6.84
CA GLY A 75 -4.43 22.44 -7.23
C GLY A 75 -5.20 23.45 -6.38
N HIS A 76 -5.47 23.18 -5.11
CA HIS A 76 -6.17 24.16 -4.24
C HIS A 76 -5.23 25.03 -3.41
N THR A 77 -4.06 24.50 -3.03
CA THR A 77 -3.17 25.13 -2.06
C THR A 77 -1.75 25.22 -2.60
N SER A 78 -1.00 26.20 -2.11
CA SER A 78 0.43 26.36 -2.42
C SER A 78 1.29 25.32 -1.67
N GLU A 79 0.75 24.81 -0.57
CA GLU A 79 1.31 23.84 0.34
C GLU A 79 1.50 22.50 -0.36
N GLY A 80 0.47 22.01 -1.07
CA GLY A 80 0.57 20.77 -1.84
C GLY A 80 1.67 20.79 -2.90
N ILE A 81 1.79 21.88 -3.67
CA ILE A 81 2.85 21.99 -4.70
C ILE A 81 4.24 22.13 -4.07
N ARG A 82 4.39 22.89 -2.99
CA ARG A 82 5.66 22.99 -2.25
C ARG A 82 6.09 21.62 -1.70
N PHE A 83 5.13 20.84 -1.20
CA PHE A 83 5.38 19.49 -0.73
C PHE A 83 5.89 18.57 -1.85
N VAL A 84 5.27 18.61 -3.04
CA VAL A 84 5.73 17.81 -4.18
C VAL A 84 7.16 18.20 -4.60
N VAL A 85 7.47 19.50 -4.65
CA VAL A 85 8.83 19.97 -4.96
C VAL A 85 9.84 19.45 -3.93
N ALA A 86 9.52 19.57 -2.64
CA ALA A 86 10.37 19.08 -1.55
C ALA A 86 10.56 17.56 -1.60
N ALA A 87 9.52 16.80 -1.96
CA ALA A 87 9.60 15.35 -2.13
C ALA A 87 10.56 14.95 -3.27
N VAL A 88 10.55 15.68 -4.39
CA VAL A 88 11.50 15.48 -5.49
C VAL A 88 12.93 15.85 -5.10
N GLU A 89 13.12 16.96 -4.40
CA GLU A 89 14.44 17.36 -3.89
C GLU A 89 14.98 16.31 -2.93
N LYS A 90 14.17 15.85 -1.97
CA LYS A 90 14.53 14.77 -1.05
C LYS A 90 14.92 13.50 -1.78
N TYR A 91 14.13 13.08 -2.78
CA TYR A 91 14.45 11.91 -3.59
C TYR A 91 15.80 12.07 -4.31
N ASN A 92 16.07 13.24 -4.87
CA ASN A 92 17.33 13.48 -5.58
C ASN A 92 18.54 13.42 -4.64
N THR A 93 18.38 13.83 -3.38
CA THR A 93 19.43 13.71 -2.36
C THR A 93 19.59 12.27 -1.89
N GLU A 94 18.50 11.61 -1.51
CA GLU A 94 18.50 10.25 -0.93
C GLU A 94 18.89 9.17 -1.94
N TYR A 95 18.48 9.32 -3.20
CA TYR A 95 18.74 8.38 -4.29
C TYR A 95 19.61 9.00 -5.40
N SER A 96 20.59 9.83 -5.02
CA SER A 96 21.47 10.57 -5.96
C SER A 96 22.07 9.72 -7.08
N SER A 97 22.52 8.50 -6.77
CA SER A 97 23.05 7.52 -7.73
C SER A 97 22.03 7.01 -8.75
N ARG A 98 20.72 7.19 -8.49
CA ARG A 98 19.59 6.69 -9.28
C ARG A 98 18.78 7.79 -9.95
N VAL A 99 19.05 9.07 -9.67
CA VAL A 99 18.34 10.21 -10.28
C VAL A 99 18.37 10.16 -11.81
N LYS A 100 19.49 9.71 -12.40
CA LYS A 100 19.66 9.55 -13.84
C LYS A 100 18.84 8.41 -14.46
N LEU A 101 18.27 7.51 -13.66
CA LEU A 101 17.45 6.42 -14.16
C LEU A 101 15.98 6.84 -14.22
N TYR A 102 15.51 7.52 -13.18
CA TYR A 102 14.09 7.80 -13.01
C TYR A 102 13.70 9.24 -13.39
N HIS A 103 14.62 10.20 -13.27
CA HIS A 103 14.39 11.60 -13.60
C HIS A 103 13.08 12.19 -13.03
N PRO A 104 12.82 12.10 -11.71
CA PRO A 104 11.59 12.63 -11.10
C PRO A 104 11.38 14.12 -11.39
N ALA A 105 12.46 14.88 -11.52
CA ALA A 105 12.40 16.29 -11.91
C ALA A 105 11.78 16.50 -13.29
N ALA A 106 11.89 15.55 -14.24
CA ALA A 106 11.20 15.64 -15.53
C ALA A 106 9.68 15.58 -15.37
N ASN A 107 9.18 14.84 -14.38
CA ASN A 107 7.75 14.69 -14.12
C ASN A 107 7.12 15.94 -13.48
N LEU A 108 7.92 16.82 -12.87
CA LEU A 108 7.47 18.09 -12.31
C LEU A 108 6.76 18.99 -13.33
N ALA A 109 7.12 18.92 -14.61
CA ALA A 109 6.44 19.66 -15.67
C ALA A 109 4.93 19.31 -15.77
N LYS A 110 4.54 18.10 -15.36
CA LYS A 110 3.12 17.67 -15.33
C LYS A 110 2.29 18.46 -14.32
N LEU A 111 2.90 19.07 -13.28
CA LEU A 111 2.21 19.96 -12.35
C LEU A 111 1.70 21.24 -13.04
N LEU A 112 2.30 21.63 -14.16
CA LEU A 112 1.89 22.78 -14.96
C LEU A 112 0.78 22.43 -15.96
N SER A 113 0.13 21.27 -15.80
CA SER A 113 -0.90 20.76 -16.69
C SER A 113 -2.13 20.25 -15.93
N GLY A 114 -3.24 20.08 -16.65
CA GLY A 114 -4.51 19.60 -16.07
C GLY A 114 -5.35 20.68 -15.39
N PHE A 115 -5.01 21.95 -15.60
CA PHE A 115 -5.84 23.09 -15.19
C PHE A 115 -7.04 23.24 -16.14
N PRO A 116 -8.14 23.86 -15.68
CA PRO A 116 -9.24 24.31 -16.53
C PRO A 116 -8.74 25.22 -17.66
N PRO A 117 -9.51 25.39 -18.75
CA PRO A 117 -9.04 26.11 -19.95
C PRO A 117 -8.43 27.49 -19.68
N ALA A 118 -9.05 28.29 -18.82
CA ALA A 118 -8.55 29.63 -18.46
C ALA A 118 -7.22 29.59 -17.68
N GLY A 119 -7.13 28.76 -16.63
CA GLY A 119 -5.88 28.55 -15.90
C GLY A 119 -4.76 28.00 -16.79
N ASN A 120 -5.09 27.05 -17.67
CA ASN A 120 -4.13 26.49 -18.63
C ASN A 120 -3.60 27.55 -19.62
N TYR A 121 -4.45 28.48 -20.07
CA TYR A 121 -4.02 29.62 -20.88
C TYR A 121 -3.02 30.50 -20.12
N MET A 122 -3.32 30.84 -18.85
CA MET A 122 -2.43 31.64 -18.00
C MET A 122 -1.08 30.95 -17.77
N VAL A 123 -1.08 29.64 -17.54
CA VAL A 123 0.15 28.84 -17.38
C VAL A 123 0.99 28.87 -18.65
N LYS A 124 0.39 28.64 -19.82
CA LYS A 124 1.08 28.67 -21.11
C LYS A 124 1.66 30.04 -21.43
N ASP A 125 0.89 31.10 -21.20
CA ASP A 125 1.34 32.48 -21.41
C ASP A 125 2.49 32.85 -20.46
N TRP A 126 2.41 32.47 -19.18
CA TRP A 126 3.51 32.66 -18.22
C TRP A 126 4.77 31.89 -18.62
N LEU A 127 4.64 30.64 -19.08
CA LEU A 127 5.76 29.83 -19.57
C LEU A 127 6.44 30.47 -20.79
N ALA A 128 5.64 31.00 -21.73
CA ALA A 128 6.14 31.69 -22.92
C ALA A 128 6.92 32.96 -22.56
N ARG A 129 6.36 33.80 -21.67
CA ARG A 129 7.00 35.06 -21.22
C ARG A 129 8.32 34.85 -20.50
N ASN A 130 8.43 33.80 -19.69
CA ASN A 130 9.63 33.51 -18.92
C ASN A 130 10.69 32.71 -19.70
N LYS A 131 10.43 32.36 -20.98
CA LYS A 131 11.31 31.54 -21.82
C LYS A 131 11.70 30.21 -21.15
N LEU A 132 10.84 29.69 -20.26
CA LEU A 132 11.14 28.53 -19.42
C LEU A 132 11.12 27.21 -20.20
N GLY A 133 10.60 27.20 -21.43
CA GLY A 133 10.62 26.02 -22.31
C GLY A 133 12.02 25.55 -22.72
N ALA A 134 13.07 26.34 -22.46
CA ALA A 134 14.47 25.99 -22.75
C ALA A 134 15.32 25.70 -21.50
N SER A 135 14.77 25.87 -20.29
CA SER A 135 15.52 25.59 -19.06
C SER A 135 15.40 24.11 -18.69
N ASN A 136 16.54 23.45 -18.43
CA ASN A 136 16.55 22.08 -17.93
C ASN A 136 16.24 21.97 -16.43
N ASP A 137 16.06 23.10 -15.72
CA ASP A 137 15.81 23.11 -14.28
C ASP A 137 14.31 23.25 -13.96
N ASN A 138 13.64 22.11 -13.94
CA ASN A 138 12.21 22.01 -13.60
C ASN A 138 11.92 22.41 -12.15
N ILE A 139 12.86 22.23 -11.22
CA ILE A 139 12.67 22.59 -9.80
C ILE A 139 12.63 24.11 -9.68
N SER A 140 13.61 24.81 -10.25
CA SER A 140 13.61 26.28 -10.26
C SER A 140 12.40 26.86 -10.99
N THR A 141 12.00 26.24 -12.11
CA THR A 141 10.79 26.60 -12.85
C THR A 141 9.54 26.53 -11.97
N LEU A 142 9.35 25.44 -11.22
CA LEU A 142 8.22 25.33 -10.30
C LEU A 142 8.30 26.27 -9.10
N LYS A 143 9.49 26.52 -8.55
CA LYS A 143 9.65 27.52 -7.48
C LYS A 143 9.20 28.90 -7.96
N LYS A 144 9.56 29.31 -9.18
CA LYS A 144 9.07 30.56 -9.79
C LYS A 144 7.57 30.52 -10.04
N PHE A 145 7.04 29.42 -10.56
CA PHE A 145 5.59 29.25 -10.76
C PHE A 145 4.80 29.49 -9.46
N VAL A 146 5.24 28.88 -8.35
CA VAL A 146 4.60 29.02 -7.02
C VAL A 146 4.66 30.45 -6.49
N LEU A 147 5.72 31.20 -6.81
CA LEU A 147 5.90 32.58 -6.32
C LEU A 147 5.21 33.61 -7.20
N GLU A 148 5.23 33.43 -8.52
CA GLU A 148 4.84 34.47 -9.48
C GLU A 148 3.42 34.27 -10.03
N LEU A 149 3.09 33.04 -10.48
CA LEU A 149 1.83 32.77 -11.17
C LEU A 149 0.77 32.23 -10.22
N TRP A 150 1.13 31.32 -9.31
CA TRP A 150 0.17 30.68 -8.41
C TRP A 150 -0.73 31.66 -7.65
N PRO A 151 -0.21 32.74 -7.03
CA PRO A 151 -1.05 33.71 -6.32
C PRO A 151 -1.99 34.52 -7.21
N ARG A 152 -1.80 34.47 -8.53
CA ARG A 152 -2.56 35.22 -9.53
C ARG A 152 -3.65 34.39 -10.19
N LEU A 153 -3.62 33.07 -10.04
CA LEU A 153 -4.66 32.19 -10.56
C LEU A 153 -5.93 32.34 -9.71
N LEU A 154 -7.09 32.42 -10.36
CA LEU A 154 -8.36 32.50 -9.64
C LEU A 154 -8.71 31.13 -9.05
N GLN A 155 -9.42 31.09 -7.91
CA GLN A 155 -9.73 29.85 -7.17
C GLN A 155 -10.47 28.78 -8.02
N GLY A 156 -11.26 29.20 -9.03
CA GLY A 156 -11.92 28.30 -9.98
C GLY A 156 -11.02 27.79 -11.12
N GLU A 157 -9.84 28.39 -11.30
CA GLU A 157 -8.89 28.09 -12.38
C GLU A 157 -7.70 27.27 -11.91
N THR A 158 -7.54 27.07 -10.60
CA THR A 158 -6.46 26.26 -10.03
C THR A 158 -6.85 24.79 -9.86
N THR A 159 -8.15 24.48 -9.78
CA THR A 159 -8.66 23.14 -9.48
C THR A 159 -8.45 22.18 -10.65
N ARG A 160 -7.65 21.13 -10.43
CA ARG A 160 -7.31 20.11 -11.42
C ARG A 160 -8.34 18.98 -11.41
N ALA A 161 -8.62 18.44 -12.58
CA ALA A 161 -9.52 17.29 -12.72
C ALA A 161 -8.96 16.07 -11.96
N LYS A 162 -9.85 15.28 -11.33
CA LYS A 162 -9.47 14.02 -10.69
C LYS A 162 -8.95 13.05 -11.77
N PRO A 163 -7.75 12.49 -11.63
CA PRO A 163 -7.24 11.51 -12.58
C PRO A 163 -8.01 10.18 -12.45
N ASP A 164 -8.24 9.50 -13.57
CA ASP A 164 -8.75 8.11 -13.61
C ASP A 164 -7.59 7.09 -13.61
N ASP A 165 -6.61 7.35 -12.74
CA ASP A 165 -5.41 6.53 -12.66
C ASP A 165 -5.49 5.57 -11.48
N THR A 166 -4.95 4.37 -11.69
CA THR A 166 -4.76 3.38 -10.63
C THR A 166 -3.28 3.14 -10.37
N VAL A 167 -2.93 2.93 -9.11
CA VAL A 167 -1.56 2.66 -8.67
C VAL A 167 -1.45 1.29 -8.01
N THR A 168 -0.24 0.75 -7.89
CA THR A 168 0.00 -0.46 -7.10
C THR A 168 -0.28 -0.20 -5.61
N HIS A 169 -0.47 -1.27 -4.83
CA HIS A 169 -0.76 -1.11 -3.40
C HIS A 169 0.40 -0.48 -2.64
N GLU A 170 1.62 -0.88 -3.00
CA GLU A 170 2.87 -0.39 -2.43
C GLU A 170 3.05 1.12 -2.67
N VAL A 171 2.71 1.59 -3.88
CA VAL A 171 2.74 3.02 -4.23
C VAL A 171 1.67 3.80 -3.47
N LYS A 172 0.45 3.26 -3.34
CA LYS A 172 -0.61 3.89 -2.52
C LYS A 172 -0.16 4.04 -1.06
N LEU A 173 0.39 2.97 -0.47
CA LEU A 173 0.91 3.01 0.90
C LEU A 173 2.03 4.04 1.07
N LYS A 174 3.00 4.06 0.14
CA LYS A 174 4.10 5.03 0.20
C LYS A 174 3.60 6.47 0.08
N MET A 175 2.64 6.72 -0.80
CA MET A 175 2.00 8.03 -0.95
C MET A 175 1.25 8.45 0.33
N CYS A 176 0.50 7.54 0.97
CA CYS A 176 -0.18 7.81 2.24
C CYS A 176 0.82 8.17 3.34
N GLU A 177 1.90 7.39 3.51
CA GLU A 177 2.97 7.67 4.48
C GLU A 177 3.56 9.08 4.29
N MET A 178 3.87 9.44 3.04
CA MET A 178 4.42 10.74 2.68
C MET A 178 3.46 11.89 3.03
N LEU A 179 2.17 11.75 2.71
CA LEU A 179 1.15 12.78 2.95
C LEU A 179 0.81 12.92 4.44
N GLU A 180 0.80 11.81 5.19
CA GLU A 180 0.59 11.80 6.63
C GLU A 180 1.72 12.49 7.38
N GLY A 181 2.97 12.20 7.02
CA GLY A 181 4.13 12.86 7.61
C GLY A 181 4.17 14.37 7.39
N ALA A 182 3.53 14.87 6.33
CA ALA A 182 3.46 16.30 6.00
C ALA A 182 2.12 16.97 6.35
N ASN A 183 1.13 16.21 6.84
CA ASN A 183 -0.21 16.69 7.17
C ASN A 183 -0.90 17.47 6.02
N CYS A 184 -0.75 16.99 4.78
CA CYS A 184 -1.28 17.64 3.57
C CYS A 184 -2.22 16.75 2.74
N GLN A 185 -2.79 15.70 3.34
CA GLN A 185 -3.66 14.72 2.67
C GLN A 185 -4.84 15.37 1.93
N HIS A 186 -5.38 16.46 2.47
CA HIS A 186 -6.54 17.17 1.92
C HIS A 186 -6.26 17.83 0.57
N ASP A 187 -5.00 18.07 0.22
CA ASP A 187 -4.58 18.70 -1.05
C ASP A 187 -4.53 17.73 -2.24
N PHE A 188 -4.71 16.44 -1.98
CA PHE A 188 -4.56 15.39 -2.97
C PHE A 188 -5.86 14.58 -3.10
N TRP A 189 -6.15 14.14 -4.32
CA TRP A 189 -7.13 13.09 -4.55
C TRP A 189 -6.61 11.79 -3.96
N GLU A 190 -7.51 10.98 -3.39
CA GLU A 190 -7.13 9.65 -2.92
C GLU A 190 -6.73 8.78 -4.13
N ALA A 191 -5.52 8.23 -4.08
CA ALA A 191 -5.06 7.30 -5.10
C ALA A 191 -5.85 5.99 -5.02
N THR A 192 -6.37 5.52 -6.15
CA THR A 192 -7.11 4.26 -6.21
C THR A 192 -6.12 3.11 -6.44
N ALA A 193 -6.14 2.10 -5.59
CA ALA A 193 -5.29 0.94 -5.79
C ALA A 193 -5.86 0.04 -6.89
N GLN A 194 -4.99 -0.55 -7.72
CA GLN A 194 -5.38 -1.44 -8.82
C GLN A 194 -6.24 -2.64 -8.39
N TRP A 195 -6.16 -3.08 -7.13
CA TRP A 195 -6.98 -4.17 -6.62
C TRP A 195 -8.41 -3.73 -6.28
N GLU A 196 -8.60 -2.46 -5.87
CA GLU A 196 -9.92 -1.88 -5.54
C GLU A 196 -10.83 -1.84 -6.78
N THR A 197 -10.27 -1.52 -7.95
CA THR A 197 -11.03 -1.47 -9.21
C THR A 197 -11.36 -2.85 -9.78
N LYS A 198 -10.58 -3.89 -9.44
CA LYS A 198 -10.80 -5.27 -9.90
C LYS A 198 -11.92 -5.98 -9.15
N GLY A 199 -12.12 -5.67 -7.86
CA GLY A 199 -13.20 -6.24 -7.04
C GLY A 199 -14.60 -5.93 -7.58
N ILE A 200 -14.77 -4.77 -8.21
CA ILE A 200 -16.07 -4.30 -8.72
C ILE A 200 -16.49 -5.04 -10.01
N LYS A 201 -15.54 -5.54 -10.82
CA LYS A 201 -15.86 -6.25 -12.07
C LYS A 201 -16.11 -7.76 -11.89
N ALA A 202 -15.80 -8.33 -10.71
CA ALA A 202 -15.99 -9.76 -10.47
C ALA A 202 -17.48 -10.19 -10.39
N VAL A 203 -18.40 -9.26 -10.13
CA VAL A 203 -19.85 -9.54 -10.05
C VAL A 203 -20.56 -9.39 -11.40
N SER A 204 -19.91 -8.79 -12.41
CA SER A 204 -20.55 -8.44 -13.70
C SER A 204 -20.16 -9.32 -14.89
N THR A 205 -19.53 -10.48 -14.67
CA THR A 205 -19.31 -11.47 -15.76
C THR A 205 -19.99 -12.78 -15.43
N LYS A 206 -21.33 -12.77 -15.44
CA LYS A 206 -22.10 -13.97 -15.77
C LYS A 206 -21.83 -14.27 -17.25
N HIS A 207 -21.36 -15.49 -17.56
CA HIS A 207 -21.26 -16.08 -18.91
C HIS A 207 -20.02 -15.86 -19.80
N ALA A 208 -18.81 -15.69 -19.26
CA ALA A 208 -17.60 -15.90 -20.07
C ALA A 208 -17.17 -17.38 -20.03
N LYS A 209 -17.32 -18.11 -21.16
CA LYS A 209 -16.84 -19.49 -21.34
C LYS A 209 -15.35 -19.59 -21.02
N TRP A 210 -15.00 -20.37 -19.99
CA TRP A 210 -13.63 -20.56 -19.51
C TRP A 210 -12.79 -21.37 -20.51
N GLY A 211 -12.07 -20.68 -21.39
CA GLY A 211 -10.83 -21.21 -21.95
C GLY A 211 -9.82 -21.44 -20.83
N LYS A 212 -8.92 -22.42 -21.00
CA LYS A 212 -7.85 -22.81 -20.05
C LYS A 212 -6.84 -21.66 -19.84
N SER A 213 -7.26 -20.57 -19.22
CA SER A 213 -6.39 -19.46 -18.87
C SER A 213 -5.45 -19.94 -17.78
N ARG A 214 -4.13 -19.82 -18.05
CA ARG A 214 -3.07 -20.02 -17.06
C ARG A 214 -3.45 -19.21 -15.83
N THR A 215 -3.62 -19.86 -14.68
CA THR A 215 -3.73 -19.20 -13.37
C THR A 215 -2.68 -18.11 -13.31
N SER A 216 -3.12 -16.85 -13.38
CA SER A 216 -2.23 -15.71 -13.45
C SER A 216 -1.32 -15.74 -12.22
N GLN A 217 -0.07 -15.32 -12.38
CA GLN A 217 0.91 -15.24 -11.29
C GLN A 217 0.34 -14.53 -10.04
N TYR A 218 -0.58 -13.59 -10.25
CA TYR A 218 -1.36 -12.91 -9.22
C TYR A 218 -2.14 -13.87 -8.28
N SER A 219 -2.81 -14.89 -8.84
CA SER A 219 -3.55 -15.88 -8.04
C SER A 219 -2.66 -16.70 -7.11
N ARG A 220 -1.37 -16.83 -7.43
CA ARG A 220 -0.40 -17.50 -6.55
C ARG A 220 -0.03 -16.62 -5.37
N ASN A 221 0.19 -15.33 -5.60
CA ASN A 221 0.56 -14.39 -4.54
C ASN A 221 -0.58 -14.21 -3.53
N GLU A 222 -1.82 -14.13 -4.01
CA GLU A 222 -3.01 -14.01 -3.15
C GLU A 222 -3.20 -15.24 -2.26
N ALA A 223 -3.00 -16.46 -2.80
CA ALA A 223 -3.06 -17.70 -2.02
C ALA A 223 -1.98 -17.73 -0.93
N THR A 224 -0.76 -17.31 -1.26
CA THR A 224 0.36 -17.21 -0.30
C THR A 224 0.07 -16.21 0.81
N LEU A 225 -0.43 -15.02 0.48
CA LEU A 225 -0.79 -13.99 1.47
C LEU A 225 -1.92 -14.46 2.38
N THR A 226 -2.97 -15.05 1.82
CA THR A 226 -4.08 -15.63 2.58
C THR A 226 -3.58 -16.70 3.53
N HIS A 227 -2.67 -17.56 3.08
CA HIS A 227 -2.06 -18.60 3.90
C HIS A 227 -1.25 -18.02 5.07
N HIS A 228 -0.41 -17.00 4.84
CA HIS A 228 0.34 -16.33 5.90
C HIS A 228 -0.57 -15.63 6.91
N LEU A 229 -1.62 -14.96 6.44
CA LEU A 229 -2.60 -14.31 7.30
C LEU A 229 -3.30 -15.33 8.20
N VAL A 230 -3.80 -16.42 7.63
CA VAL A 230 -4.45 -17.49 8.40
C VAL A 230 -3.51 -18.10 9.43
N LEU A 231 -2.24 -18.34 9.10
CA LEU A 231 -1.25 -18.81 10.07
C LEU A 231 -1.07 -17.83 11.23
N LYS A 232 -0.99 -16.53 10.94
CA LYS A 232 -0.86 -15.48 11.95
C LYS A 232 -2.10 -15.41 12.85
N LEU A 233 -3.30 -15.48 12.29
CA LEU A 233 -4.56 -15.51 13.04
C LEU A 233 -4.67 -16.76 13.92
N ARG A 234 -4.23 -17.93 13.42
CA ARG A 234 -4.20 -19.17 14.21
C ARG A 234 -3.22 -19.08 15.38
N LYS A 235 -2.06 -18.43 15.19
CA LYS A 235 -1.09 -18.16 16.26
C LYS A 235 -1.70 -17.23 17.31
N LEU A 236 -2.27 -16.10 16.88
CA LEU A 236 -2.92 -15.13 17.77
C LEU A 236 -4.05 -15.77 18.59
N SER A 237 -4.88 -16.60 17.96
CA SER A 237 -5.97 -17.31 18.66
C SER A 237 -5.49 -18.33 19.70
N LYS A 238 -4.27 -18.86 19.56
CA LYS A 238 -3.67 -19.76 20.57
C LYS A 238 -3.04 -18.98 21.71
N GLU A 239 -2.43 -17.84 21.41
CA GLU A 239 -1.78 -16.97 22.39
C GLU A 239 -2.80 -16.20 23.24
N ASN A 240 -4.04 -16.01 22.76
CA ASN A 240 -5.10 -15.25 23.43
C ASN A 240 -6.40 -16.07 23.49
N PRO A 241 -6.46 -17.16 24.29
CA PRO A 241 -7.62 -18.06 24.36
C PRO A 241 -8.90 -17.41 24.92
N GLU A 242 -8.78 -16.28 25.62
CA GLU A 242 -9.87 -15.47 26.15
C GLU A 242 -10.58 -14.63 25.08
N LEU A 243 -9.93 -14.41 23.93
CA LEU A 243 -10.50 -13.66 22.82
C LEU A 243 -11.26 -14.58 21.86
N CYS A 244 -12.41 -14.12 21.39
CA CYS A 244 -13.18 -14.79 20.36
C CYS A 244 -12.37 -14.85 19.04
N PRO A 245 -12.15 -16.02 18.44
CA PRO A 245 -11.38 -16.13 17.19
C PRO A 245 -12.09 -15.56 15.96
N ASN A 246 -13.34 -15.11 16.08
CA ASN A 246 -14.09 -14.51 14.97
C ASN A 246 -13.98 -12.98 14.96
N CYS A 247 -14.22 -12.32 16.09
CA CYS A 247 -14.26 -10.86 16.21
C CYS A 247 -13.16 -10.26 17.12
N PHE A 248 -12.34 -11.10 17.75
CA PHE A 248 -11.22 -10.72 18.62
C PHE A 248 -11.62 -9.89 19.85
N LYS A 249 -12.83 -10.11 20.38
CA LYS A 249 -13.33 -9.51 21.64
C LYS A 249 -13.39 -10.54 22.78
N PRO A 250 -13.44 -10.12 24.06
CA PRO A 250 -13.43 -11.02 25.22
C PRO A 250 -14.76 -11.76 25.41
N HIS A 251 -14.97 -12.86 24.68
CA HIS A 251 -16.08 -13.79 24.87
C HIS A 251 -15.82 -15.11 24.15
N HIS A 252 -16.58 -16.14 24.51
CA HIS A 252 -16.53 -17.42 23.79
C HIS A 252 -17.16 -17.32 22.40
N ILE A 253 -16.65 -18.12 21.45
CA ILE A 253 -17.18 -18.16 20.07
C ILE A 253 -18.67 -18.54 20.01
N LYS A 254 -19.15 -19.35 20.96
CA LYS A 254 -20.58 -19.71 21.08
C LYS A 254 -21.49 -18.52 21.36
N ALA A 255 -20.96 -17.48 22.00
CA ALA A 255 -21.67 -16.26 22.34
C ALA A 255 -21.37 -15.10 21.37
N CYS A 256 -20.70 -15.38 20.23
CA CYS A 256 -20.33 -14.35 19.27
C CYS A 256 -21.55 -13.89 18.45
N ASP A 257 -21.96 -12.65 18.67
CA ASP A 257 -23.04 -11.96 17.94
C ASP A 257 -22.62 -11.52 16.52
N GLN A 258 -21.31 -11.40 16.26
CA GLN A 258 -20.76 -11.04 14.95
C GLN A 258 -20.57 -12.23 13.99
N MET A 259 -21.24 -13.35 14.25
CA MET A 259 -21.16 -14.53 13.37
C MET A 259 -22.10 -14.37 12.18
N ALA A 260 -21.54 -14.10 11.00
CA ALA A 260 -22.31 -13.96 9.76
C ALA A 260 -23.08 -15.25 9.40
N PRO A 261 -24.20 -15.15 8.66
CA PRO A 261 -24.91 -16.30 8.12
C PRO A 261 -24.08 -17.08 7.08
N ASP A 262 -23.34 -16.37 6.22
CA ASP A 262 -22.45 -17.00 5.24
C ASP A 262 -21.15 -17.47 5.93
N PRO A 263 -20.79 -18.78 5.85
CA PRO A 263 -19.53 -19.28 6.38
C PRO A 263 -18.29 -18.54 5.86
N MET A 264 -18.33 -18.02 4.62
CA MET A 264 -17.21 -17.32 3.99
C MET A 264 -16.88 -15.99 4.68
N ASP A 265 -17.86 -15.37 5.32
CA ASP A 265 -17.71 -14.10 6.05
C ASP A 265 -17.25 -14.30 7.50
N ASN A 266 -17.12 -15.56 7.96
CA ASN A 266 -16.69 -15.87 9.32
C ASN A 266 -15.18 -16.20 9.36
N VAL A 267 -14.37 -15.29 9.92
CA VAL A 267 -12.91 -15.40 9.99
C VAL A 267 -12.46 -16.68 10.71
N ALA A 268 -13.14 -17.06 11.79
CA ALA A 268 -12.84 -18.28 12.55
C ALA A 268 -12.99 -19.56 11.70
N ALA A 269 -13.85 -19.55 10.67
CA ALA A 269 -14.08 -20.71 9.81
C ALA A 269 -12.83 -21.10 9.01
N TYR A 270 -11.90 -20.18 8.76
CA TYR A 270 -10.67 -20.44 8.01
C TYR A 270 -9.59 -21.17 8.79
N PHE A 271 -9.60 -21.13 10.14
CA PHE A 271 -8.44 -21.58 10.91
C PHE A 271 -8.74 -22.35 12.21
N LEU A 272 -9.99 -22.31 12.70
CA LEU A 272 -10.39 -23.02 13.91
C LEU A 272 -10.87 -24.44 13.57
N SER A 273 -10.02 -25.46 13.67
CA SER A 273 -10.35 -26.85 13.28
C SER A 273 -11.73 -27.34 13.78
N GLU A 274 -12.10 -26.97 15.00
CA GLU A 274 -13.36 -27.36 15.67
C GLU A 274 -14.52 -26.38 15.41
N TYR A 275 -14.43 -25.49 14.41
CA TYR A 275 -15.42 -24.44 14.16
C TYR A 275 -16.87 -24.96 14.08
N GLU A 276 -17.10 -26.04 13.32
CA GLU A 276 -18.45 -26.59 13.15
C GLU A 276 -18.99 -27.16 14.47
N GLN A 277 -18.13 -27.82 15.25
CA GLN A 277 -18.49 -28.38 16.56
C GLN A 277 -18.76 -27.27 17.59
N LYS A 278 -17.97 -26.19 17.56
CA LYS A 278 -18.08 -25.08 18.51
C LYS A 278 -19.24 -24.16 18.21
N THR A 279 -19.60 -23.97 16.94
CA THR A 279 -20.60 -22.96 16.53
C THR A 279 -21.91 -23.55 16.04
N GLY A 280 -21.93 -24.85 15.68
CA GLY A 280 -23.06 -25.48 14.99
C GLY A 280 -23.25 -25.01 13.55
N LYS A 281 -22.40 -24.09 13.04
CA LYS A 281 -22.46 -23.59 11.67
C LYS A 281 -21.59 -24.44 10.74
N SER A 282 -22.05 -24.65 9.52
CA SER A 282 -21.27 -25.37 8.51
C SER A 282 -20.13 -24.51 7.96
N ARG A 283 -19.10 -25.17 7.45
CA ARG A 283 -18.02 -24.57 6.65
C ARG A 283 -18.31 -24.68 5.17
N ALA A 284 -17.82 -23.71 4.41
CA ALA A 284 -17.72 -23.87 2.97
C ALA A 284 -16.70 -24.99 2.63
N THR A 285 -16.94 -25.70 1.53
CA THR A 285 -16.03 -26.78 1.06
C THR A 285 -14.59 -26.30 0.89
N SER A 286 -14.40 -25.08 0.38
CA SER A 286 -13.10 -24.42 0.22
C SER A 286 -12.38 -24.24 1.57
N GLN A 287 -13.10 -23.83 2.62
CA GLN A 287 -12.56 -23.68 3.96
C GLN A 287 -12.18 -25.02 4.58
N ARG A 288 -12.98 -26.08 4.37
CA ARG A 288 -12.64 -27.45 4.82
C ARG A 288 -11.35 -27.93 4.17
N GLN A 289 -11.23 -27.80 2.85
CA GLN A 289 -10.03 -28.18 2.09
C GLN A 289 -8.81 -27.37 2.57
N PHE A 290 -8.98 -26.07 2.79
CA PHE A 290 -7.91 -25.24 3.33
C PHE A 290 -7.44 -25.74 4.71
N ASN A 291 -8.36 -25.97 5.65
CA ASN A 291 -8.01 -26.51 6.97
C ASN A 291 -7.33 -27.89 6.88
N GLN A 292 -7.81 -28.79 6.02
CA GLN A 292 -7.18 -30.09 5.79
C GLN A 292 -5.73 -29.94 5.31
N ILE A 293 -5.46 -29.02 4.39
CA ILE A 293 -4.09 -28.72 3.93
C ILE A 293 -3.24 -28.19 5.09
N MET A 294 -3.79 -27.30 5.91
CA MET A 294 -3.07 -26.73 7.04
C MET A 294 -2.75 -27.77 8.12
N ASP A 295 -3.66 -28.71 8.36
CA ASP A 295 -3.49 -29.74 9.39
C ASP A 295 -2.60 -30.91 8.91
N THR A 296 -2.62 -31.24 7.61
CA THR A 296 -1.74 -32.27 7.02
C THR A 296 -0.29 -31.80 6.90
N LYS A 297 -0.05 -30.51 6.58
CA LYS A 297 1.32 -29.95 6.48
C LYS A 297 2.10 -29.95 7.80
N LYS A 298 1.43 -30.10 8.94
CA LYS A 298 2.09 -30.27 10.25
C LYS A 298 2.86 -31.59 10.36
N ILE A 299 2.61 -32.55 9.48
CA ILE A 299 3.19 -33.90 9.54
C ILE A 299 4.54 -33.97 8.80
N ASP A 300 4.78 -33.13 7.78
CA ASP A 300 5.94 -33.25 6.89
C ASP A 300 7.00 -32.15 7.06
N GLY A 301 7.41 -31.87 8.30
CA GLY A 301 8.48 -30.91 8.63
C GLY A 301 9.88 -31.22 8.07
N ARG A 302 10.01 -31.97 6.96
CA ARG A 302 11.29 -32.39 6.35
C ARG A 302 11.47 -32.14 4.85
N ARG A 303 10.54 -31.54 4.09
CA ARG A 303 10.79 -31.26 2.65
C ARG A 303 10.28 -29.89 2.19
N GLY A 304 11.09 -28.85 2.43
CA GLY A 304 10.92 -27.56 1.77
C GLY A 304 11.43 -27.61 0.33
N ALA A 305 10.53 -27.52 -0.66
CA ALA A 305 10.77 -26.97 -2.01
C ALA A 305 9.59 -27.18 -2.99
N SER A 306 8.65 -28.11 -2.75
CA SER A 306 7.58 -28.44 -3.72
C SER A 306 6.25 -27.69 -3.51
N ASP A 307 6.18 -26.80 -2.52
CA ASP A 307 4.93 -26.28 -1.92
C ASP A 307 4.03 -25.44 -2.83
N GLY A 308 4.58 -24.69 -3.79
CA GLY A 308 3.79 -23.76 -4.61
C GLY A 308 2.90 -24.45 -5.65
N ARG A 309 3.27 -25.64 -6.14
CA ARG A 309 2.52 -26.33 -7.21
C ARG A 309 1.30 -27.08 -6.67
N GLN A 310 1.38 -27.62 -5.46
CA GLN A 310 0.31 -28.42 -4.88
C GLN A 310 -0.85 -27.55 -4.38
N LEU A 311 -0.55 -26.38 -3.79
CA LEU A 311 -1.56 -25.37 -3.45
C LEU A 311 -2.33 -24.88 -4.69
N CYS A 312 -1.66 -24.72 -5.83
CA CYS A 312 -2.31 -24.33 -7.10
C CYS A 312 -3.23 -25.42 -7.66
N LEU A 313 -2.80 -26.70 -7.60
CA LEU A 313 -3.60 -27.82 -8.12
C LEU A 313 -4.88 -28.02 -7.28
N LEU A 314 -4.78 -27.86 -5.97
CA LEU A 314 -5.90 -28.05 -5.05
C LEU A 314 -6.88 -26.86 -5.07
N ALA A 315 -6.40 -25.62 -5.19
CA ALA A 315 -7.27 -24.46 -5.41
C ALA A 315 -8.06 -24.58 -6.73
N ARG A 316 -7.50 -25.29 -7.73
CA ARG A 316 -8.16 -25.59 -9.00
C ARG A 316 -9.22 -26.70 -8.86
N GLU A 317 -9.01 -27.70 -8.00
CA GLU A 317 -10.02 -28.74 -7.71
C GLU A 317 -11.15 -28.24 -6.81
N ALA A 318 -10.85 -27.40 -5.83
CA ALA A 318 -11.84 -26.72 -4.98
C ALA A 318 -12.90 -26.02 -5.84
N ARG A 319 -12.46 -25.27 -6.87
CA ARG A 319 -13.34 -24.55 -7.79
C ARG A 319 -14.17 -25.47 -8.70
N LYS A 320 -13.68 -26.67 -9.05
CA LYS A 320 -14.44 -27.64 -9.86
C LYS A 320 -15.59 -28.24 -9.07
N ASN A 321 -15.38 -28.56 -7.80
CA ASN A 321 -16.40 -29.23 -6.98
C ASN A 321 -17.54 -28.28 -6.56
N THR A 322 -17.28 -26.98 -6.44
CA THR A 322 -18.36 -25.99 -6.20
C THR A 322 -19.33 -25.89 -7.39
N LEU A 323 -18.86 -26.13 -8.62
CA LEU A 323 -19.68 -26.04 -9.84
C LEU A 323 -20.58 -27.28 -10.06
N CYS A 324 -20.21 -28.45 -9.55
CA CYS A 324 -21.01 -29.68 -9.71
C CYS A 324 -22.24 -29.74 -8.79
N VAL A 325 -22.25 -29.05 -7.65
CA VAL A 325 -23.39 -29.08 -6.71
C VAL A 325 -24.55 -28.18 -7.19
N SER A 326 -24.28 -27.17 -8.01
CA SER A 326 -25.27 -26.26 -8.57
C SER A 326 -26.07 -26.80 -9.77
N SER A 327 -25.80 -28.03 -10.23
CA SER A 327 -26.47 -28.60 -11.42
C SER A 327 -27.46 -29.75 -11.12
N ALA A 328 -27.80 -30.00 -9.84
CA ALA A 328 -28.62 -31.15 -9.43
C ALA A 328 -29.88 -30.79 -8.60
N LYS A 329 -30.57 -29.69 -8.96
CA LYS A 329 -31.93 -29.41 -8.46
C LYS A 329 -32.87 -29.07 -9.61
N GLY A 330 -33.23 -30.10 -10.39
CA GLY A 330 -34.51 -30.13 -11.09
C GLY A 330 -35.51 -30.80 -10.16
N VAL A 331 -36.36 -30.01 -9.51
CA VAL A 331 -37.49 -30.51 -8.72
C VAL A 331 -38.69 -30.52 -9.64
N ASP A 332 -39.20 -31.72 -9.94
CA ASP A 332 -40.48 -31.93 -10.59
C ASP A 332 -41.61 -31.30 -9.76
N GLY A 333 -42.36 -30.40 -10.38
CA GLY A 333 -43.57 -29.83 -9.79
C GLY A 333 -44.77 -30.76 -9.96
N PRO A 334 -45.69 -30.82 -8.98
CA PRO A 334 -46.88 -31.65 -9.09
C PRO A 334 -47.90 -31.04 -10.06
N LYS A 335 -48.40 -31.87 -10.99
CA LYS A 335 -49.56 -31.56 -11.82
C LYS A 335 -50.79 -31.47 -10.93
N GLN A 336 -51.45 -30.31 -10.90
CA GLN A 336 -52.80 -30.18 -10.36
C GLN A 336 -53.81 -30.60 -11.43
N ASN A 337 -54.61 -31.61 -11.10
CA ASN A 337 -55.84 -31.94 -11.81
C ASN A 337 -56.88 -30.85 -11.46
N MET A 338 -57.44 -30.20 -12.48
CA MET A 338 -58.70 -29.46 -12.36
C MET A 338 -59.84 -30.46 -12.59
N GLU A 339 -60.63 -30.68 -11.54
CA GLU A 339 -62.04 -31.05 -11.69
C GLU A 339 -62.89 -29.78 -11.60
N VAL A 340 -64.03 -29.82 -12.31
CA VAL A 340 -65.12 -28.85 -12.55
C VAL A 340 -65.01 -28.12 -13.88
#